data_AF-B2DDC5-F1
#
_entry.id   AF-B2DDC5-F1
#
_cell.length_a   1.000
_cell.length_b   1.000
_cell.length_c   1.000
_cell.angle_alpha   90.00
_cell.angle_beta   90.00
_cell.angle_gamma   90.00
#
_symmetry.space_group_name_H-M   'P 1'
#
loop_
_entity.id
_entity.type
_entity.pdbx_description
1 polymer ?
#
loop_
_entity_poly.entity_id
_entity_poly.type
_entity_poly.pdbx_seq_one_letter_code
_entity_poly.pdbx_strand_id
1 'polypeptide(L)'
;AENFAGDAYHNISHRSVDLVGIGPSGRGRRDIEERASSQRVATSFPALGHGATSFLQLEDVPYTPSYRDTPSVEAYFKDCYEERQRRLGEGARLLGLVGTVFPSMSYLARQPRSISVWHPRGALQTEAWRWFLVDRDAPQEVKDVMRHYAMRYSGPAGMT
;
A
#
# COMPACT_ATOMS: atom_id res chain seq x y z
N ALA A 1 10.43 -4.81 -11.56
CA ALA A 1 9.08 -4.75 -12.15
C ALA A 1 8.22 -5.96 -11.76
N GLU A 2 8.69 -7.19 -11.98
CA GLU A 2 7.91 -8.42 -11.69
C GLU A 2 7.45 -8.57 -10.23
N ASN A 3 8.31 -8.21 -9.27
CA ASN A 3 7.99 -8.28 -7.84
C ASN A 3 6.67 -7.56 -7.51
N PHE A 4 6.53 -6.33 -7.99
CA PHE A 4 5.32 -5.53 -7.82
C PHE A 4 4.16 -5.97 -8.71
N ALA A 5 4.42 -6.66 -9.83
CA ALA A 5 3.38 -7.11 -10.74
C ALA A 5 2.53 -8.24 -10.13
N GLY A 6 3.10 -9.06 -9.23
CA GLY A 6 2.34 -10.14 -8.60
C GLY A 6 3.10 -11.07 -7.66
N ASP A 7 4.31 -10.74 -7.22
CA ASP A 7 5.05 -11.61 -6.30
C ASP A 7 4.45 -11.51 -4.89
N ALA A 8 3.47 -12.36 -4.61
CA ALA A 8 2.92 -12.48 -3.27
C ALA A 8 3.65 -13.53 -2.42
N TYR A 9 4.58 -14.27 -3.02
CA TYR A 9 5.28 -15.40 -2.39
C TYR A 9 6.47 -14.92 -1.56
N HIS A 10 7.15 -13.84 -2.00
CA HIS A 10 8.29 -13.26 -1.28
C HIS A 10 7.97 -12.69 0.10
N ASN A 11 6.71 -12.71 0.58
CA ASN A 11 6.36 -12.15 1.90
C ASN A 11 7.26 -12.64 3.04
N ILE A 12 7.83 -13.85 2.94
CA ILE A 12 8.81 -14.36 3.90
C ILE A 12 10.06 -13.47 4.02
N SER A 13 10.46 -12.76 2.97
CA SER A 13 11.60 -11.82 2.99
C SER A 13 11.36 -10.62 3.91
N HIS A 14 10.10 -10.30 4.21
CA HIS A 14 9.72 -9.19 5.10
C HIS A 14 9.62 -9.59 6.57
N ARG A 15 9.90 -10.86 6.91
CA ARG A 15 9.59 -11.43 8.22
C ARG A 15 10.23 -10.68 9.38
N SER A 16 11.47 -10.21 9.24
CA SER A 16 12.16 -9.43 10.28
C SER A 16 11.41 -8.15 10.61
N VAL A 17 10.93 -7.44 9.59
CA VAL A 17 10.20 -6.18 9.76
C VAL A 17 8.80 -6.40 10.33
N ASP A 18 8.15 -7.50 9.92
CA ASP A 18 6.87 -7.90 10.50
C ASP A 18 6.99 -8.18 12.01
N LEU A 19 8.12 -8.72 12.47
CA LEU A 19 8.37 -8.96 13.89
C LEU A 19 8.64 -7.67 14.67
N VAL A 20 9.32 -6.68 14.06
CA VAL A 20 9.61 -5.38 14.70
C VAL A 20 8.35 -4.52 14.86
N GLY A 21 7.30 -4.74 14.06
CA GLY A 21 6.02 -4.08 14.28
C GLY A 21 5.99 -2.62 13.84
N ILE A 22 6.58 -2.29 12.69
CA ILE A 22 6.69 -0.89 12.21
C ILE A 22 5.38 -0.30 11.65
N GLY A 23 4.31 -1.09 11.59
CA GLY A 23 2.99 -0.65 11.14
C GLY A 23 2.41 0.47 12.01
N PRO A 24 1.42 1.24 11.52
CA PRO A 24 0.83 2.33 12.28
C PRO A 24 0.30 1.93 13.66
N SER A 25 -0.29 0.74 13.80
CA SER A 25 -0.78 0.22 15.09
C SER A 25 0.31 -0.41 15.98
N GLY A 26 1.56 -0.42 15.53
CA GLY A 26 2.67 -1.15 16.18
C GLY A 26 2.66 -2.66 15.93
N ARG A 27 1.79 -3.15 15.02
CA ARG A 27 1.67 -4.58 14.67
C ARG A 27 2.09 -4.82 13.22
N GLY A 28 2.90 -5.86 13.00
CA GLY A 28 3.39 -6.19 11.67
C GLY A 28 4.14 -5.04 11.01
N ARG A 29 4.44 -5.14 9.72
CA ARG A 29 4.94 -3.98 8.95
C ARG A 29 3.81 -3.02 8.50
N ARG A 30 2.57 -3.50 8.51
CA ARG A 30 1.33 -2.83 8.05
C ARG A 30 0.13 -3.39 8.79
N ASP A 31 -0.90 -2.57 8.96
CA ASP A 31 -2.21 -3.05 9.41
C ASP A 31 -2.89 -3.84 8.29
N ILE A 32 -3.48 -4.97 8.64
CA ILE A 32 -4.06 -5.93 7.68
C ILE A 32 -5.46 -6.40 8.09
N GLU A 33 -6.00 -5.86 9.17
CA GLU A 33 -7.31 -6.21 9.74
C GLU A 33 -8.43 -6.00 8.72
N GLU A 34 -8.33 -4.97 7.88
CA GLU A 34 -9.26 -4.75 6.75
C GLU A 34 -9.31 -5.91 5.74
N ARG A 35 -8.36 -6.85 5.80
CA ARG A 35 -8.20 -7.98 4.89
C ARG A 35 -8.64 -9.31 5.51
N ALA A 36 -9.12 -9.31 6.76
CA ALA A 36 -9.39 -10.54 7.52
C ALA A 36 -10.34 -11.51 6.78
N SER A 37 -11.38 -11.00 6.11
CA SER A 37 -12.34 -11.75 5.30
C SER A 37 -12.20 -11.48 3.79
N SER A 38 -10.98 -11.24 3.32
CA SER A 38 -10.73 -10.90 1.91
C SER A 38 -10.11 -12.04 1.12
N GLN A 39 -10.48 -12.14 -0.15
CA GLN A 39 -9.82 -12.98 -1.14
C GLN A 39 -8.75 -12.19 -1.86
N ARG A 40 -7.54 -12.75 -1.99
CA ARG A 40 -6.50 -12.16 -2.83
C ARG A 40 -6.80 -12.44 -4.30
N VAL A 41 -6.78 -11.40 -5.13
CA VAL A 41 -7.03 -11.45 -6.57
C VAL A 41 -5.78 -11.03 -7.31
N ALA A 42 -5.29 -11.88 -8.21
CA ALA A 42 -4.24 -11.54 -9.17
C ALA A 42 -4.89 -11.22 -10.52
N THR A 43 -4.62 -10.03 -11.05
CA THR A 43 -5.15 -9.54 -12.32
C THR A 43 -3.99 -9.34 -13.29
N SER A 44 -4.15 -9.85 -14.51
CA SER A 44 -3.19 -9.64 -15.60
C SER A 44 -3.94 -9.06 -16.81
N PHE A 45 -3.28 -8.15 -17.52
CA PHE A 45 -3.72 -7.62 -18.81
C PHE A 45 -2.67 -8.00 -19.87
N PRO A 46 -2.69 -9.25 -20.38
CA PRO A 46 -1.59 -9.79 -21.17
C PRO A 46 -1.28 -8.97 -22.43
N ALA A 47 -2.31 -8.45 -23.09
CA ALA A 47 -2.17 -7.64 -24.31
C ALA A 47 -1.36 -6.36 -24.09
N LEU A 48 -1.32 -5.83 -22.87
CA LEU A 48 -0.61 -4.60 -22.50
C LEU A 48 0.54 -4.85 -21.51
N GLY A 49 0.72 -6.10 -21.06
CA GLY A 49 1.75 -6.49 -20.09
C GLY A 49 1.53 -5.98 -18.65
N HIS A 50 0.35 -5.42 -18.32
CA HIS A 50 0.08 -4.90 -16.98
C HIS A 50 -0.29 -6.02 -16.00
N GLY A 51 0.06 -5.84 -14.73
CA GLY A 51 -0.26 -6.78 -13.66
C GLY A 51 -0.58 -6.07 -12.36
N ALA A 52 -1.54 -6.60 -11.61
CA ALA A 52 -1.93 -6.08 -10.31
C ALA A 52 -2.37 -7.19 -9.37
N THR A 53 -2.06 -7.01 -8.09
CA THR A 53 -2.62 -7.78 -6.99
C THR A 53 -3.54 -6.89 -6.17
N SER A 54 -4.69 -7.42 -5.79
CA SER A 54 -5.68 -6.75 -4.95
C SER A 54 -6.25 -7.72 -3.92
N PHE A 55 -7.00 -7.19 -2.97
CA PHE A 55 -7.85 -7.95 -2.06
C PHE A 55 -9.31 -7.56 -2.29
N LEU A 56 -10.18 -8.54 -2.44
CA LEU A 56 -11.63 -8.37 -2.50
C LEU A 56 -12.22 -8.79 -1.17
N GLN A 57 -12.80 -7.85 -0.42
CA GLN A 57 -13.54 -8.15 0.80
C GLN A 57 -14.81 -8.93 0.43
N LEU A 58 -15.03 -10.10 1.04
CA LEU A 58 -16.18 -10.97 0.74
C LEU A 58 -17.48 -10.51 1.44
N GLU A 59 -17.33 -9.66 2.45
CA GLU A 59 -18.41 -9.05 3.23
C GLU A 59 -18.03 -7.60 3.54
N ASP A 60 -18.98 -6.82 4.05
CA ASP A 60 -18.68 -5.47 4.54
C ASP A 60 -17.86 -5.56 5.82
N VAL A 61 -16.63 -5.06 5.76
CA VAL A 61 -15.71 -5.04 6.90
C VAL A 61 -15.76 -3.66 7.55
N PRO A 62 -16.07 -3.56 8.86
CA PRO A 62 -16.10 -2.28 9.55
C PRO A 62 -14.71 -1.64 9.59
N TYR A 63 -14.68 -0.32 9.69
CA TYR A 63 -13.45 0.43 9.88
C TYR A 63 -12.70 -0.05 11.13
N THR A 64 -11.40 -0.30 10.99
CA THR A 64 -10.52 -0.69 12.09
C THR A 64 -9.52 0.44 12.37
N PRO A 65 -9.50 1.00 13.59
CA PRO A 65 -8.57 2.06 13.96
C PRO A 65 -7.11 1.62 13.93
N SER A 66 -6.30 2.39 13.19
CA SER A 66 -4.87 2.13 12.92
C SER A 66 -3.94 3.14 13.60
N TYR A 67 -4.39 4.39 13.75
CA TYR A 67 -3.55 5.53 14.15
C TYR A 67 -3.94 6.05 15.54
N ARG A 68 -4.19 5.14 16.49
CA ARG A 68 -4.78 5.44 17.81
C ARG A 68 -3.98 6.45 18.63
N ASP A 69 -2.66 6.48 18.45
CA ASP A 69 -1.76 7.40 19.15
C ASP A 69 -1.75 8.81 18.55
N THR A 70 -2.40 9.01 17.40
CA THR A 70 -2.51 10.28 16.67
C THR A 70 -3.97 10.54 16.29
N PRO A 71 -4.80 11.06 17.22
CA PRO A 71 -6.26 11.14 17.05
C PRO A 71 -6.73 11.92 15.81
N SER A 72 -6.01 12.98 15.43
CA SER A 72 -6.30 13.76 14.21
C SER A 72 -6.08 12.94 12.93
N VAL A 73 -5.04 12.11 12.90
CA VAL A 73 -4.72 11.23 11.77
C VAL A 73 -5.71 10.07 11.69
N GLU A 74 -6.08 9.52 12.83
CA GLU A 74 -7.13 8.52 12.93
C GLU A 74 -8.47 9.05 12.42
N ALA A 75 -8.90 10.24 12.88
CA ALA A 75 -10.12 10.88 12.41
C ALA A 75 -10.12 11.11 10.89
N TYR A 76 -8.98 11.53 10.34
CA TYR A 76 -8.82 11.72 8.89
C TYR A 76 -9.01 10.42 8.09
N PHE A 77 -8.38 9.31 8.52
CA PHE A 77 -8.51 8.04 7.81
C PHE A 77 -9.88 7.38 8.00
N LYS A 78 -10.55 7.64 9.14
CA LYS A 78 -11.95 7.25 9.33
C LYS A 78 -12.87 7.98 8.36
N ASP A 79 -12.72 9.30 8.22
CA ASP A 79 -13.47 10.10 7.23
C ASP A 79 -13.22 9.62 5.79
N CYS A 80 -11.96 9.37 5.43
CA CYS A 80 -11.62 8.80 4.11
C CYS A 80 -12.28 7.44 3.85
N TYR A 81 -12.37 6.59 4.87
CA TYR A 81 -13.07 5.30 4.78
C TYR A 81 -14.57 5.52 4.57
N GLU A 82 -15.21 6.36 5.37
CA GLU A 82 -16.65 6.65 5.30
C GLU A 82 -17.02 7.24 3.94
N GLU A 83 -16.22 8.18 3.44
CA GLU A 83 -16.44 8.79 2.13
C GLU A 83 -16.25 7.78 0.98
N ARG A 84 -15.28 6.87 1.10
CA ARG A 84 -15.09 5.78 0.13
C ARG A 84 -16.29 4.84 0.11
N GLN A 85 -16.82 4.46 1.27
CA GLN A 85 -18.04 3.64 1.37
C GLN A 85 -19.22 4.36 0.72
N ARG A 86 -19.44 5.63 1.07
CA ARG A 86 -20.54 6.44 0.54
C ARG A 86 -20.48 6.59 -0.98
N ARG A 87 -19.29 6.79 -1.56
CA ARG A 87 -19.12 7.00 -3.01
C ARG A 87 -19.20 5.73 -3.83
N LEU A 88 -18.62 4.63 -3.33
CA LEU A 88 -18.42 3.42 -4.14
C LEU A 88 -19.37 2.28 -3.78
N GLY A 89 -20.05 2.32 -2.63
CA GLY A 89 -20.91 1.23 -2.14
C GLY A 89 -20.15 -0.09 -2.14
N GLU A 90 -20.72 -1.14 -2.71
CA GLU A 90 -20.07 -2.45 -2.86
C GLU A 90 -18.72 -2.39 -3.59
N GLY A 91 -18.51 -1.42 -4.48
CA GLY A 91 -17.23 -1.18 -5.15
C GLY A 91 -16.09 -0.82 -4.19
N ALA A 92 -16.42 -0.35 -2.97
CA ALA A 92 -15.46 -0.16 -1.88
C ALA A 92 -14.92 -1.49 -1.33
N ARG A 93 -15.32 -2.66 -1.83
CA ARG A 93 -14.77 -3.93 -1.36
C ARG A 93 -13.48 -4.33 -2.06
N LEU A 94 -13.16 -3.72 -3.20
CA LEU A 94 -11.88 -3.93 -3.89
C LEU A 94 -10.79 -3.01 -3.31
N LEU A 95 -9.80 -3.62 -2.65
CA LEU A 95 -8.64 -2.96 -2.05
C LEU A 95 -7.41 -3.23 -2.92
N GLY A 96 -6.86 -2.21 -3.56
CA GLY A 96 -5.60 -2.35 -4.30
C GLY A 96 -4.43 -2.69 -3.36
N LEU A 97 -3.52 -3.57 -3.80
CA LEU A 97 -2.26 -3.85 -3.13
C LEU A 97 -1.09 -3.29 -3.94
N VAL A 98 -0.49 -4.09 -4.81
CA VAL A 98 0.66 -3.73 -5.65
C VAL A 98 0.31 -3.96 -7.11
N GLY A 99 0.97 -3.25 -8.01
CA GLY A 99 0.89 -3.54 -9.43
C GLY A 99 2.05 -2.94 -10.20
N THR A 100 2.17 -3.37 -11.45
CA THR A 100 3.07 -2.79 -12.43
C THR A 100 2.28 -2.42 -13.67
N VAL A 101 2.33 -1.13 -14.00
CA VAL A 101 2.01 -0.61 -15.31
C VAL A 101 3.25 -0.80 -16.18
N PHE A 102 3.09 -1.64 -17.19
CA PHE A 102 4.18 -1.98 -18.10
C PHE A 102 4.78 -0.72 -18.74
N PRO A 103 6.12 -0.63 -18.90
CA PRO A 103 7.10 -1.68 -18.59
C PRO A 103 7.68 -1.64 -17.17
N SER A 104 7.79 -0.46 -16.57
CA SER A 104 8.67 -0.25 -15.41
C SER A 104 8.10 0.68 -14.34
N MET A 105 6.83 1.04 -14.41
CA MET A 105 6.18 1.79 -13.34
C MET A 105 5.42 0.84 -12.42
N SER A 106 5.79 0.80 -11.15
CA SER A 106 5.08 0.03 -10.12
C SER A 106 4.37 0.94 -9.15
N TYR A 107 3.31 0.45 -8.50
CA TYR A 107 2.62 1.18 -7.46
C TYR A 107 2.32 0.29 -6.25
N LEU A 108 2.15 0.93 -5.10
CA LEU A 108 1.54 0.36 -3.89
C LEU A 108 0.35 1.27 -3.53
N ALA A 109 -0.87 0.70 -3.53
CA ALA A 109 -2.10 1.50 -3.53
C ALA A 109 -2.64 1.85 -2.13
N ARG A 110 -2.15 1.19 -1.08
CA ARG A 110 -2.72 1.28 0.27
C ARG A 110 -1.72 1.86 1.27
N GLN A 111 -1.04 1.05 2.06
CA GLN A 111 -0.07 1.51 3.05
C GLN A 111 1.32 0.91 2.75
N PRO A 112 2.37 1.74 2.64
CA PRO A 112 2.30 3.14 2.22
C PRO A 112 1.75 3.27 0.79
N ARG A 113 1.25 4.45 0.40
CA ARG A 113 0.91 4.74 -1.00
C ARG A 113 2.16 5.17 -1.75
N SER A 114 2.51 4.52 -2.83
CA SER A 114 3.69 4.89 -3.61
C SER A 114 3.58 4.61 -5.10
N ILE A 115 4.33 5.38 -5.87
CA ILE A 115 4.68 5.10 -7.26
C ILE A 115 6.20 4.90 -7.29
N SER A 116 6.65 3.89 -8.01
CA SER A 116 8.07 3.64 -8.28
C SER A 116 8.28 3.51 -9.78
N VAL A 117 9.35 4.08 -10.32
CA VAL A 117 9.79 3.87 -11.70
C VAL A 117 11.19 3.27 -11.69
N TRP A 118 11.35 2.16 -12.38
CA TRP A 118 12.61 1.41 -12.48
C TRP A 118 13.35 1.82 -13.76
N HIS A 119 14.22 2.84 -13.67
CA HIS A 119 14.96 3.34 -14.83
C HIS A 119 16.16 2.42 -15.12
N PRO A 120 16.21 1.75 -16.29
CA PRO A 120 17.33 0.88 -16.63
C PRO A 120 18.61 1.69 -16.82
N ARG A 121 19.71 1.23 -16.21
CA ARG A 121 21.06 1.77 -16.38
C ARG A 121 21.99 0.69 -16.96
N GLY A 122 21.50 0.00 -17.99
CA GLY A 122 22.08 -1.23 -18.53
C GLY A 122 21.37 -2.48 -17.99
N ALA A 123 21.81 -3.67 -18.42
CA ALA A 123 21.14 -4.93 -18.08
C ALA A 123 21.25 -5.34 -16.60
N LEU A 124 22.28 -4.85 -15.89
CA LEU A 124 22.61 -5.26 -14.52
C LEU A 124 22.41 -4.15 -13.49
N GLN A 125 21.90 -2.98 -13.90
CA GLN A 125 21.73 -1.83 -13.01
C GLN A 125 20.39 -1.13 -13.26
N THR A 126 19.80 -0.62 -12.18
CA THR A 126 18.55 0.13 -12.22
C THR A 126 18.65 1.30 -11.25
N GLU A 127 18.26 2.47 -11.72
CA GLU A 127 18.01 3.61 -10.87
C GLU A 127 16.53 3.63 -10.50
N ALA A 128 16.24 3.52 -9.20
CA ALA A 128 14.87 3.48 -8.70
C ALA A 128 14.43 4.87 -8.27
N TRP A 129 13.42 5.42 -8.94
CA TRP A 129 12.72 6.63 -8.49
C TRP A 129 11.47 6.21 -7.75
N ARG A 130 11.27 6.70 -6.53
CA ARG A 130 10.11 6.37 -5.71
C ARG A 130 9.52 7.62 -5.09
N TRP A 131 8.22 7.79 -5.29
CA TRP A 131 7.42 8.84 -4.69
C TRP A 131 6.40 8.24 -3.75
N PHE A 132 6.25 8.85 -2.59
CA PHE A 132 5.19 8.52 -1.66
C PHE A 132 4.06 9.52 -1.80
N LEU A 133 2.84 9.00 -1.84
CA LEU A 133 1.65 9.78 -2.10
C LEU A 133 0.89 10.04 -0.81
N VAL A 134 0.57 11.31 -0.60
CA VAL A 134 -0.33 11.80 0.44
C VAL A 134 -1.43 12.61 -0.22
N ASP A 135 -2.61 12.64 0.39
CA ASP A 135 -3.72 13.40 -0.19
C ASP A 135 -3.40 14.89 -0.16
N ARG A 136 -3.70 15.58 -1.25
CA ARG A 136 -3.42 17.02 -1.39
C ARG A 136 -4.04 17.82 -0.27
N ASP A 137 -5.29 17.50 0.07
CA ASP A 137 -6.12 18.26 1.00
C ASP A 137 -6.01 17.70 2.44
N ALA A 138 -5.13 16.73 2.69
CA ALA A 138 -4.88 16.23 4.04
C ALA A 138 -4.27 17.30 4.96
N PRO A 139 -4.65 17.33 6.25
CA PRO A 139 -3.97 18.14 7.26
C PRO A 139 -2.46 17.90 7.28
N GLN A 140 -1.69 18.92 7.68
CA GLN A 140 -0.23 18.83 7.67
C GLN A 140 0.28 17.69 8.57
N GLU A 141 -0.33 17.50 9.74
CA GLU A 141 0.02 16.41 10.66
C GLU A 141 -0.13 15.02 10.02
N VAL A 142 -1.19 14.80 9.23
CA VAL A 142 -1.38 13.55 8.46
C VAL A 142 -0.24 13.37 7.46
N LYS A 143 0.12 14.44 6.73
CA LYS A 143 1.21 14.40 5.75
C LYS A 143 2.53 14.06 6.43
N ASP A 144 2.81 14.63 7.59
CA ASP A 144 4.04 14.39 8.34
C ASP A 144 4.12 12.95 8.87
N VAL A 145 3.06 12.45 9.51
CA VAL A 145 2.99 11.05 9.99
C VAL A 145 3.17 10.07 8.83
N MET A 146 2.48 10.30 7.70
CA MET A 146 2.61 9.45 6.52
C MET A 146 4.00 9.51 5.90
N ARG A 147 4.64 10.69 5.85
CA ARG A 147 6.02 10.85 5.37
C ARG A 147 7.00 10.07 6.26
N HIS A 148 6.88 10.18 7.58
CA HIS A 148 7.74 9.45 8.52
C HIS A 148 7.54 7.93 8.45
N TYR A 149 6.31 7.47 8.28
CA TYR A 149 6.01 6.06 8.05
C TYR A 149 6.63 5.56 6.74
N ALA A 150 6.40 6.28 5.63
CA ALA A 150 6.90 5.94 4.31
C ALA A 150 8.43 5.78 4.25
N MET A 151 9.17 6.72 4.86
CA MET A 151 10.63 6.69 4.88
C MET A 151 11.20 5.48 5.63
N ARG A 152 10.60 5.10 6.77
CA ARG A 152 10.97 3.90 7.54
C ARG A 152 10.59 2.60 6.84
N TYR A 153 9.48 2.62 6.10
CA TYR A 153 8.98 1.46 5.38
C TYR A 153 9.87 1.13 4.18
N SER A 154 9.90 2.01 3.17
CA SER A 154 10.52 1.67 1.87
C SER A 154 11.21 2.85 1.19
N GLY A 155 11.63 3.85 1.97
CA GLY A 155 12.56 4.88 1.50
C GLY A 155 13.97 4.32 1.25
N PRO A 156 14.96 5.16 0.92
CA PRO A 156 16.34 4.70 0.68
C PRO A 156 16.99 3.92 1.84
N ALA A 157 16.56 4.18 3.08
CA ALA A 157 16.93 3.44 4.29
C ALA A 157 15.73 2.69 4.91
N GLY A 158 14.73 2.37 4.08
CA GLY A 158 13.54 1.63 4.49
C GLY A 158 13.86 0.17 4.81
N MET A 159 13.07 -0.43 5.69
CA MET A 159 13.29 -1.79 6.16
C MET A 159 12.65 -2.88 5.27
N THR A 160 11.71 -2.52 4.38
CA THR A 160 10.94 -3.44 3.53
C THR A 160 11.29 -3.32 2.05
#